data_AF-A0AAP7A084-F1
#
_entry.id   AF-A0AAP7A084-F1
#
_cell.length_a   1.000
_cell.length_b   1.000
_cell.length_c   1.000
_cell.angle_alpha   90.00
_cell.angle_beta   90.00
_cell.angle_gamma   90.00
#
_symmetry.space_group_name_H-M   'P 1'
#
loop_
_entity.id
_entity.type
_entity.pdbx_description
1 polymer ?
#
loop_
_entity_poly.entity_id
_entity_poly.type
_entity_poly.pdbx_seq_one_letter_code
_entity_poly.pdbx_strand_id
1 'polypeptide(L)' 'MKFSLCIGAYSGKDVIYHLEKIKEHGLHGLEYYSWWNLDDLKQIAREQERIGVGISATCTKFFNLNRLHLVGQKN' A
#
# COMPACT_ATOMS: atom_id res chain seq x y z
N MET A 1 -2.00 -11.41 13.08
CA MET A 1 -2.17 -11.36 11.60
C MET A 1 -2.11 -9.90 11.16
N LYS A 2 -1.47 -9.59 10.03
CA LYS A 2 -1.43 -8.23 9.46
C LYS A 2 -2.31 -8.19 8.22
N PHE A 3 -3.17 -7.18 8.12
CA PHE A 3 -4.10 -6.99 7.00
C PHE A 3 -3.83 -5.67 6.30
N SER A 4 -3.89 -5.67 4.98
CA SER A 4 -3.75 -4.49 4.14
C SER A 4 -5.06 -4.14 3.44
N LEU A 5 -5.22 -2.86 3.12
CA LEU A 5 -6.30 -2.35 2.28
C LEU A 5 -5.81 -2.24 0.83
N CYS A 6 -6.64 -2.57 -0.13
CA CYS A 6 -6.33 -2.34 -1.55
C CYS A 6 -6.75 -0.93 -1.98
N ILE A 7 -5.97 -0.26 -2.82
CA ILE A 7 -6.30 1.07 -3.36
C ILE A 7 -7.62 1.09 -4.16
N GLY A 8 -8.10 -0.06 -4.62
CA GLY A 8 -9.39 -0.20 -5.29
C GLY A 8 -10.61 -0.18 -4.34
N ALA A 9 -10.41 -0.18 -3.02
CA ALA A 9 -11.51 -0.31 -2.06
C ALA A 9 -12.45 0.90 -2.04
N TYR A 10 -11.92 2.12 -2.24
CA TYR A 10 -12.72 3.35 -2.32
C TYR A 10 -12.51 4.04 -3.67
N SER A 11 -13.38 3.74 -4.63
CA SER A 11 -13.26 4.28 -6.00
C SER A 11 -13.28 5.80 -6.03
N GLY A 12 -12.38 6.40 -6.81
CA GLY A 12 -12.24 7.86 -6.96
C GLY A 12 -11.60 8.58 -5.77
N LYS A 13 -11.14 7.85 -4.75
CA LYS A 13 -10.39 8.44 -3.63
C LYS A 13 -8.88 8.29 -3.82
N ASP A 14 -8.13 9.26 -3.32
CA ASP A 14 -6.68 9.30 -3.45
C ASP A 14 -5.96 8.42 -2.42
N VAL A 15 -4.64 8.34 -2.55
CA VAL A 15 -3.77 7.55 -1.67
C VAL A 15 -3.86 8.00 -0.20
N ILE A 16 -4.03 9.30 0.06
CA ILE A 16 -4.06 9.85 1.42
C ILE A 16 -5.33 9.44 2.14
N TYR A 17 -6.48 9.56 1.48
CA TYR A 17 -7.76 9.09 1.99
C TYR A 17 -7.69 7.61 2.41
N HIS A 18 -7.07 6.77 1.59
CA HIS A 18 -6.92 5.36 1.89
C HIS A 18 -6.01 5.10 3.09
N LEU A 19 -4.91 5.84 3.24
CA LEU A 19 -4.03 5.76 4.41
C LEU A 19 -4.77 6.16 5.70
N GLU A 20 -5.61 7.20 5.64
CA GLU A 20 -6.45 7.59 6.77
C GLU A 20 -7.44 6.48 7.15
N LYS A 21 -8.07 5.82 6.16
CA LYS A 21 -8.95 4.67 6.40
C LYS A 21 -8.22 3.45 6.96
N ILE A 22 -6.99 3.19 6.53
CA ILE A 22 -6.16 2.14 7.13
C ILE A 22 -5.95 2.41 8.61
N LYS A 23 -5.60 3.66 8.97
CA LYS A 23 -5.42 4.06 10.37
C LYS A 23 -6.71 3.95 11.17
N GLU A 24 -7.82 4.45 10.63
CA GLU A 24 -9.16 4.42 11.24
C GLU A 24 -9.61 2.98 11.53
N HIS A 25 -9.37 2.05 10.61
CA HIS A 25 -9.80 0.66 10.73
C HIS A 25 -8.77 -0.26 11.41
N GLY A 26 -7.63 0.26 11.86
CA GLY A 26 -6.57 -0.55 12.48
C GLY A 26 -5.90 -1.54 11.52
N LEU A 27 -5.91 -1.25 10.22
CA LEU A 27 -5.18 -2.01 9.21
C LEU A 27 -3.70 -1.63 9.21
N HIS A 28 -2.87 -2.43 8.55
CA HIS A 28 -1.42 -2.39 8.69
C HIS A 28 -0.69 -1.79 7.48
N GLY A 29 -1.39 -1.59 6.36
CA GLY A 29 -0.78 -0.99 5.17
C GLY A 29 -1.70 -0.92 3.97
N LEU A 30 -1.26 -0.16 2.97
CA LEU A 30 -1.93 0.03 1.69
C LEU A 30 -1.24 -0.81 0.61
N GLU A 31 -2.02 -1.56 -0.15
CA GLU A 31 -1.61 -2.15 -1.42
C GLU A 31 -1.97 -1.18 -2.54
N TYR A 32 -0.96 -0.66 -3.24
CA TYR A 32 -1.12 0.34 -4.28
C TYR A 32 -0.82 -0.24 -5.66
N TYR A 33 -1.61 0.12 -6.67
CA TYR A 33 -1.34 -0.27 -8.05
C TYR A 33 -0.45 0.78 -8.70
N SER A 34 0.52 0.36 -9.52
CA SER A 34 1.22 1.28 -10.43
C SER A 34 1.78 2.51 -9.71
N TRP A 35 2.70 2.30 -8.76
CA TRP A 35 3.24 3.38 -7.91
C TRP A 35 3.81 4.57 -8.69
N TRP A 36 4.19 4.38 -9.96
CA TRP A 36 4.62 5.43 -10.87
C TRP A 36 3.50 6.42 -11.27
N ASN A 37 2.24 6.15 -10.91
CA ASN A 37 1.12 7.09 -11.06
C ASN A 37 0.98 8.03 -9.86
N LEU A 38 1.87 7.95 -8.86
CA LEU A 38 1.90 8.88 -7.75
C LEU A 38 2.66 10.14 -8.17
N ASP A 39 1.96 11.27 -8.22
CA ASP A 39 2.53 12.53 -8.72
C ASP A 39 3.61 13.12 -7.80
N ASP A 40 3.34 13.22 -6.49
CA ASP A 40 4.29 13.78 -5.50
C ASP A 40 4.66 12.76 -4.41
N LEU A 41 5.71 12.00 -4.66
CA LEU A 41 6.24 11.02 -3.71
C LEU A 41 6.74 11.64 -2.39
N LYS A 42 7.21 12.90 -2.40
CA LYS A 42 7.71 13.57 -1.18
C LYS A 42 6.56 14.00 -0.29
N GLN A 43 5.48 14.51 -0.87
CA GLN A 43 4.24 14.77 -0.15
C GLN A 43 3.70 13.46 0.46
N ILE A 44 3.63 12.39 -0.32
CA ILE A 44 3.09 11.11 0.14
C ILE A 44 3.94 10.51 1.26
N ALA A 45 5.27 10.62 1.20
CA ALA A 45 6.15 10.19 2.29
C ALA A 45 5.85 10.95 3.60
N ARG A 46 5.71 12.27 3.53
CA ARG A 46 5.36 13.12 4.70
C ARG A 46 4.01 12.74 5.29
N GLU A 47 3.01 12.47 4.44
CA GLU A 47 1.69 12.05 4.92
C GLU A 47 1.71 10.66 5.56
N GLN A 48 2.50 9.72 5.02
CA GLN A 48 2.67 8.40 5.66
C GLN A 48 3.31 8.52 7.05
N GLU A 49 4.29 9.41 7.23
CA GLU A 49 4.87 9.72 8.54
C GLU A 49 3.83 10.34 9.48
N ARG A 50 3.04 11.30 9.00
CA ARG A 50 1.98 11.98 9.78
C ARG A 50 0.91 11.00 10.26
N ILE A 51 0.44 10.11 9.39
CA ILE A 51 -0.65 9.18 9.67
C ILE A 51 -0.12 7.96 10.46
N GLY A 52 1.16 7.62 10.27
CA GLY A 52 1.82 6.48 10.91
C GLY A 52 1.47 5.13 10.29
N VAL A 53 0.99 5.14 9.03
CA VAL A 53 0.77 3.96 8.19
C VAL A 53 1.21 4.28 6.77
N GLY A 54 1.56 3.25 6.00
CA GLY A 54 2.13 3.44 4.68
C GLY A 54 1.71 2.42 3.65
N ILE A 55 2.22 2.62 2.44
CA ILE A 55 2.13 1.68 1.34
C ILE A 55 3.02 0.48 1.67
N SER A 56 2.41 -0.69 1.88
CA SER A 56 3.10 -1.93 2.26
C SER A 56 3.45 -2.80 1.07
N ALA A 57 2.75 -2.64 -0.06
CA ALA A 57 2.97 -3.40 -1.27
C ALA A 57 2.59 -2.58 -2.50
N THR A 58 3.27 -2.82 -3.61
CA THR A 58 2.90 -2.22 -4.90
C THR A 58 2.82 -3.26 -6.00
N CYS A 59 1.78 -3.19 -6.82
CA CYS A 59 1.65 -4.03 -8.01
C CYS A 59 2.44 -3.42 -9.15
N THR A 60 3.41 -4.17 -9.68
CA THR A 60 4.22 -3.75 -10.83
C THR A 60 3.65 -4.30 -12.13
N LYS A 61 4.07 -3.73 -13.26
CA LYS A 61 3.54 -4.02 -14.60
C LYS A 61 3.72 -5.49 -15.03
N PHE A 62 4.56 -6.26 -14.35
CA PHE A 62 4.92 -7.62 -14.75
C PHE A 62 4.52 -8.73 -13.80
N PHE A 63 4.37 -8.52 -12.48
CA PHE A 63 3.89 -9.56 -11.56
C PHE A 63 3.20 -8.92 -10.34
N ASN A 64 2.07 -9.49 -9.93
CA ASN A 64 1.46 -9.21 -8.63
C ASN A 64 2.39 -9.75 -7.54
N LEU A 65 3.15 -8.88 -6.88
CA LEU A 65 4.14 -9.24 -5.86
C LEU A 65 3.52 -9.67 -4.51
N ASN A 66 2.19 -9.78 -4.43
CA ASN A 66 1.44 -10.09 -3.22
C ASN A 66 1.52 -11.57 -2.78
N ARG A 67 2.35 -12.39 -3.44
CA ARG A 67 2.68 -13.74 -2.99
C ARG A 67 4.16 -14.05 -3.20
N LEU A 68 5.02 -13.36 -2.46
CA LEU A 68 6.33 -13.91 -2.08
C LEU A 68 6.28 -14.30 -0.60
N HIS A 69 5.56 -15.39 -0.30
CA HIS A 69 6.01 -16.22 0.81
C HIS A 69 7.34 -16.78 0.33
N LEU A 70 8.45 -16.28 0.88
CA LEU A 70 9.76 -16.89 0.73
C LEU A 70 9.69 -18.29 1.35
N VAL A 71 9.07 -19.23 0.65
CA VAL A 71 9.32 -20.65 0.83
C VAL A 71 10.77 -20.80 0.38
N GLY A 72 11.66 -20.96 1.35
CA GLY A 72 13.05 -21.27 1.07
C GLY A 72 13.10 -22.44 0.08
N GLN A 73 13.61 -22.19 -1.12
CA GLN A 73 14.18 -23.26 -1.91
C GLN A 73 15.53 -23.63 -1.28
N LYS A 74 15.43 -24.49 -0.25
CA LYS A 74 16.44 -25.52 -0.06
C LYS A 74 16.21 -26.57 -1.15
N ASN A 75 17.06 -26.55 -2.17
CA ASN A 75 17.85 -27.69 -2.63
C ASN A 75 18.74 -27.25 -3.78
#